data_AF-A0A1H7MWA6-F1
#
_entry.id   AF-A0A1H7MWA6-F1
#
_cell.length_a   1.000
_cell.length_b   1.000
_cell.length_c   1.000
_cell.angle_alpha   90.00
_cell.angle_beta   90.00
_cell.angle_gamma   90.00
#
_symmetry.space_group_name_H-M   'P 1'
#
loop_
_entity.id
_entity.type
_entity.pdbx_description
1 polymer ?
#
loop_
_entity_poly.entity_id
_entity_poly.type
_entity_poly.pdbx_seq_one_letter_code
_entity_poly.pdbx_strand_id
1 'polypeptide(L)'
;MSERHGESLEDVDIADISPQAWRLLRVAAGYNQRAVEREVDNLMQAHISMLESGSRGLSQSRRRALFALYTAELDDEQVDALLEHF
;
A
#
# COMPACT_ATOMS: atom_id res chain seq x y z
N MET A 1 3.36 15.93 -25.01
CA MET A 1 3.06 14.66 -24.32
C MET A 1 4.18 14.50 -23.32
N SER A 2 3.90 14.74 -22.04
CA SER A 2 4.94 14.70 -21.01
C SER A 2 5.16 13.25 -20.62
N GLU A 3 6.29 12.71 -21.04
CA GLU A 3 6.85 11.47 -20.51
C GLU A 3 7.22 11.75 -19.04
N ARG A 4 6.36 11.37 -18.09
CA ARG A 4 6.83 11.21 -16.71
C ARG A 4 7.69 9.95 -16.70
N HIS A 5 8.99 10.20 -16.71
CA HIS A 5 10.05 9.24 -16.47
C HIS A 5 9.75 8.54 -15.13
N GLY A 6 9.71 7.21 -15.13
CA GLY A 6 9.30 6.41 -13.98
C GLY A 6 10.02 6.82 -12.70
N GLU A 7 9.24 7.33 -11.75
CA GLU A 7 9.61 7.26 -10.35
C GLU A 7 9.59 5.78 -9.99
N SER A 8 10.76 5.22 -9.71
CA SER A 8 10.82 3.85 -9.24
C SER A 8 10.01 3.76 -7.95
N LEU A 9 9.18 2.72 -7.80
CA LEU A 9 8.43 2.43 -6.57
C LEU A 9 9.31 2.45 -5.29
N GLU A 10 10.64 2.39 -5.44
CA GLU A 10 11.64 2.55 -4.39
C GLU A 10 11.72 3.97 -3.77
N ASP A 11 11.28 5.02 -4.47
CA ASP A 11 11.35 6.42 -4.00
C ASP A 11 10.04 6.92 -3.37
N VAL A 12 9.00 6.07 -3.35
CA VAL A 12 7.72 6.40 -2.71
C VAL A 12 7.92 6.59 -1.21
N ASP A 13 7.54 7.77 -0.70
CA ASP A 13 7.49 8.00 0.75
C ASP A 13 6.29 7.29 1.38
N ILE A 14 6.53 6.05 1.78
CA ILE A 14 5.56 5.17 2.45
C ILE A 14 5.02 5.77 3.77
N ALA A 15 5.69 6.77 4.35
CA ALA A 15 5.18 7.48 5.52
C ALA A 15 3.94 8.32 5.19
N ASP A 16 3.87 8.87 3.98
CA ASP A 16 2.88 9.85 3.52
C ASP A 16 1.69 9.23 2.79
N ILE A 17 1.74 7.92 2.48
CA ILE A 17 0.60 7.20 1.89
C ILE A 17 -0.61 7.28 2.82
N SER A 18 -1.71 7.82 2.30
CA SER A 18 -2.92 8.05 3.06
C SER A 18 -3.62 6.74 3.46
N PRO A 19 -4.42 6.72 4.55
CA PRO A 19 -5.21 5.54 4.92
C PRO A 19 -6.12 5.03 3.79
N GLN A 20 -6.63 5.94 2.96
CA GLN A 20 -7.48 5.60 1.83
C GLN A 20 -6.66 4.96 0.71
N ALA A 21 -5.51 5.53 0.36
CA ALA A 21 -4.59 4.94 -0.63
C ALA A 21 -4.17 3.51 -0.22
N TRP A 22 -3.85 3.28 1.05
CA TRP A 22 -3.57 1.93 1.58
C TRP A 22 -4.70 0.93 1.32
N ARG A 23 -5.95 1.34 1.57
CA ARG A 23 -7.11 0.50 1.32
C ARG A 23 -7.26 0.19 -0.17
N LEU A 24 -7.10 1.21 -1.02
CA LEU A 24 -7.27 1.07 -2.46
C LEU A 24 -6.18 0.19 -3.07
N LEU A 25 -4.92 0.37 -2.69
CA LEU A 25 -3.81 -0.51 -3.08
C LEU A 25 -4.12 -1.96 -2.73
N ARG A 26 -4.55 -2.25 -1.50
CA ARG A 26 -4.91 -3.60 -1.08
C ARG A 26 -6.04 -4.20 -1.93
N VAL A 27 -7.09 -3.43 -2.18
CA VAL A 27 -8.27 -3.91 -2.94
C VAL A 27 -7.94 -4.10 -4.41
N ALA A 28 -7.19 -3.17 -5.01
CA ALA A 28 -6.74 -3.27 -6.40
C ALA A 28 -5.84 -4.50 -6.60
N ALA A 29 -4.95 -4.77 -5.64
CA ALA A 29 -4.11 -5.97 -5.59
C ALA A 29 -4.90 -7.27 -5.29
N GLY A 30 -6.23 -7.22 -5.16
CA GLY A 30 -7.08 -8.40 -4.97
C GLY A 30 -7.08 -8.98 -3.55
N TYR A 31 -6.43 -8.34 -2.58
CA TYR A 31 -6.36 -8.84 -1.21
C TYR A 31 -7.56 -8.39 -0.38
N ASN A 32 -8.16 -9.32 0.35
CA ASN A 32 -8.93 -8.99 1.55
C ASN A 32 -8.00 -8.96 2.78
N GLN A 33 -8.41 -8.33 3.88
CA GLN A 33 -7.53 -8.15 5.05
C GLN A 33 -7.06 -9.47 5.69
N ARG A 34 -7.85 -10.56 5.62
CA ARG A 34 -7.44 -11.89 6.10
C ARG A 34 -6.41 -12.55 5.21
N ALA A 35 -6.46 -12.31 3.90
CA ALA A 35 -5.46 -12.82 2.98
C ALA A 35 -4.08 -12.22 3.31
N VAL A 36 -4.03 -10.93 3.64
CA VAL A 36 -2.78 -10.24 4.03
C VAL A 36 -2.12 -10.86 5.27
N GLU A 37 -2.90 -11.34 6.25
CA GLU A 37 -2.35 -12.01 7.44
C GLU A 37 -1.54 -13.27 7.10
N ARG A 38 -1.80 -13.89 5.95
CA ARG A 38 -1.11 -15.11 5.50
C ARG A 38 0.18 -14.81 4.74
N GLU A 39 0.26 -13.64 4.11
CA GLU A 39 1.39 -13.21 3.30
C GLU A 39 2.42 -12.40 4.09
N VAL A 40 1.99 -11.71 5.16
CA VAL A 40 2.86 -10.83 5.96
C VAL A 40 2.91 -11.29 7.41
N ASP A 41 4.05 -11.85 7.80
CA ASP A 41 4.30 -12.32 9.16
C ASP A 41 4.07 -11.22 10.22
N ASN A 42 3.55 -11.64 11.37
CA ASN A 42 3.29 -10.78 12.52
C ASN A 42 2.34 -9.60 12.22
N LEU A 43 1.49 -9.76 11.21
CA LEU A 43 0.48 -8.80 10.85
C LEU A 43 -0.92 -9.43 10.92
N MET A 44 -1.82 -8.75 11.63
CA MET A 44 -3.20 -9.19 11.84
C MET A 44 -4.15 -8.25 11.09
N GLN A 45 -5.36 -8.71 10.82
CA GLN A 45 -6.44 -7.98 10.18
C GLN A 45 -6.74 -6.68 10.93
N ALA A 46 -6.69 -6.71 12.26
CA ALA A 46 -6.83 -5.51 13.10
C ALA A 46 -5.75 -4.45 12.80
N HIS A 47 -4.52 -4.86 12.49
CA HIS A 47 -3.46 -3.93 12.10
C HIS A 47 -3.76 -3.25 10.75
N ILE A 48 -4.28 -4.00 9.77
CA ILE A 48 -4.72 -3.42 8.49
C ILE A 48 -5.90 -2.46 8.69
N SER A 49 -6.89 -2.86 9.48
CA SER A 49 -8.05 -2.01 9.78
C SER A 49 -7.63 -0.69 10.43
N MET A 50 -6.67 -0.73 11.36
CA MET A 50 -6.14 0.47 11.99
C MET A 50 -5.37 1.37 11.01
N LEU A 51 -4.57 0.79 10.11
CA LEU A 51 -3.88 1.53 9.06
C LEU A 51 -4.87 2.25 8.14
N GLU A 52 -5.86 1.52 7.61
CA GLU A 52 -6.85 2.04 6.65
C GLU A 52 -7.88 3.00 7.26
N SER A 53 -7.98 3.05 8.58
CA SER A 53 -8.82 4.03 9.29
C SER A 53 -8.05 5.25 9.78
N GLY A 54 -6.71 5.25 9.65
CA GLY A 54 -5.86 6.31 10.20
C GLY A 54 -5.80 6.35 11.73
N SER A 55 -6.35 5.34 12.42
CA SER A 55 -6.48 5.32 13.88
C SER A 55 -5.18 5.00 14.62
N ARG A 56 -4.27 4.26 13.99
CA ARG A 56 -2.93 4.00 14.52
C ARG A 56 -1.96 3.61 13.41
N GLY A 57 -0.77 4.18 13.43
CA GLY A 57 0.28 3.87 12.46
C GLY A 57 0.94 2.51 12.70
N LEU A 58 1.25 1.80 11.61
CA LEU A 58 2.18 0.66 11.61
C LEU A 58 3.64 1.14 11.58
N SER A 59 4.56 0.28 12.02
CA SER A 59 5.99 0.52 11.84
C SER A 59 6.34 0.66 10.35
N GLN A 60 7.39 1.42 10.05
CA GLN A 60 7.85 1.63 8.68
C GLN A 60 8.18 0.32 7.96
N SER A 61 8.79 -0.65 8.65
CA SER A 61 9.09 -1.98 8.11
C SER A 61 7.83 -2.74 7.67
N ARG A 62 6.75 -2.68 8.46
CA ARG A 62 5.48 -3.32 8.11
C ARG A 62 4.79 -2.62 6.95
N ARG A 63 4.82 -1.28 6.92
CA ARG A 63 4.27 -0.53 5.78
C ARG A 63 5.02 -0.88 4.49
N ARG A 64 6.36 -0.97 4.52
CA ARG A 64 7.16 -1.44 3.37
C ARG A 64 6.77 -2.84 2.90
N ALA A 65 6.59 -3.78 3.82
CA ALA A 65 6.15 -5.13 3.47
C ALA A 65 4.76 -5.14 2.80
N LEU A 66 3.83 -4.34 3.31
CA LEU A 66 2.50 -4.20 2.71
C LEU A 66 2.56 -3.52 1.34
N PHE A 67 3.36 -2.47 1.20
CA PHE A 67 3.53 -1.78 -0.07
C PHE A 67 4.04 -2.75 -1.13
N ALA A 68 5.16 -3.42 -0.86
CA ALA A 68 5.73 -4.41 -1.76
C ALA A 68 4.77 -5.55 -2.11
N LEU A 69 3.98 -6.05 -1.13
CA LEU A 69 2.98 -7.07 -1.38
C LEU A 69 1.89 -6.58 -2.34
N TYR A 70 1.39 -5.36 -2.16
CA TYR A 70 0.30 -4.83 -2.98
C TYR A 70 0.78 -4.42 -4.37
N THR A 71 1.92 -3.74 -4.46
CA THR A 71 2.46 -3.28 -5.75
C THR A 71 2.99 -4.42 -6.61
N ALA A 72 3.31 -5.58 -6.05
CA ALA A 72 3.68 -6.77 -6.84
C ALA A 72 2.54 -7.26 -7.76
N GLU A 73 1.29 -6.93 -7.44
CA GLU A 73 0.10 -7.31 -8.23
C GLU A 73 -0.43 -6.18 -9.12
N LEU A 74 0.25 -5.02 -9.13
CA LEU A 74 -0.18 -3.80 -9.82
C LEU A 74 0.91 -3.34 -10.78
N ASP A 75 0.51 -2.66 -11.85
CA ASP A 75 1.47 -1.92 -12.68
C ASP A 75 1.78 -0.54 -12.05
N ASP A 76 2.91 0.05 -12.45
CA ASP A 76 3.37 1.33 -11.90
C ASP A 76 2.34 2.45 -12.13
N GLU A 77 1.63 2.46 -13.27
CA GLU A 77 0.61 3.47 -13.59
C GLU A 77 -0.58 3.39 -12.62
N GLN A 78 -1.01 2.18 -12.25
CA GLN A 78 -2.05 1.95 -11.25
C GLN A 78 -1.61 2.43 -9.87
N VAL A 79 -0.37 2.13 -9.47
CA VAL A 79 0.16 2.55 -8.17
C VAL A 79 0.24 4.08 -8.11
N ASP A 80 0.83 4.71 -9.12
CA ASP A 80 0.96 6.17 -9.20
C ASP A 80 -0.41 6.86 -9.16
N ALA A 81 -1.38 6.37 -9.92
CA ALA A 81 -2.73 6.92 -9.92
C ALA A 81 -3.41 6.83 -8.53
N LEU A 82 -3.16 5.75 -7.78
CA LEU A 82 -3.72 5.58 -6.44
C LEU A 82 -3.03 6.48 -5.40
N LEU A 83 -1.73 6.73 -5.55
CA LEU A 83 -0.96 7.59 -4.65
C LEU A 83 -1.15 9.09 -4.94
N GLU A 84 -1.29 9.48 -6.21
CA GLU A 84 -1.47 10.89 -6.60
C GLU A 84 -2.88 11.43 -6.27
N HIS A 85 -3.88 10.56 -6.25
CA HIS A 85 -5.28 10.99 -6.13
C HIS A 85 -5.93 10.79 -4.75
N PHE A 86 -5.29 10.07 -3.82
CA PHE A 86 -5.88 9.71 -2.52
C PHE A 86 -4.90 9.81 -1.36
#